data_AF-A0A9D9U8F4-F1
#
_entry.id   AF-A0A9D9U8F4-F1
#
_cell.length_a   1.000
_cell.length_b   1.000
_cell.length_c   1.000
_cell.angle_alpha   90.00
_cell.angle_beta   90.00
_cell.angle_gamma   90.00
#
_symmetry.space_group_name_H-M   'P 1'
#
loop_
_entity.id
_entity.type
_entity.pdbx_description
1 polymer ?
#
loop_
_entity_poly.entity_id
_entity_poly.type
_entity_poly.pdbx_seq_one_letter_code
_entity_poly.pdbx_strand_id
1 'polypeptide(L)'
;MHEGICPACGIAYAKWQARRGGTSRSAAPVPASPGQALPETDDHGPFLTRLRLQLLEVPERVEPAAFWGRTALLAALALWSVKFIVNGIDWESIGGSFLHGANLAFHEFGHLFFRPFGEFMGILGGSLFQLLLPLALLA
;
A
#
# COMPACT_ATOMS: atom_id res chain seq x y z
N MET A 1 25.33 6.20 46.59
CA MET A 1 24.44 6.11 45.42
C MET A 1 23.87 7.50 45.16
N HIS A 2 23.95 8.01 43.94
CA HIS A 2 23.39 9.32 43.62
C HIS A 2 21.87 9.21 43.48
N GLU A 3 21.15 10.00 44.26
CA GLU A 3 19.70 10.07 44.22
C GLU A 3 19.25 10.54 42.83
N GLY A 4 18.31 9.82 42.20
CA GLY A 4 17.81 10.17 40.88
C GLY A 4 18.56 9.58 39.68
N ILE A 5 19.53 8.70 39.90
CA ILE A 5 20.28 7.97 38.85
C ILE A 5 20.17 6.46 39.10
N CYS A 6 19.78 5.70 38.08
CA CYS A 6 19.68 4.25 38.17
C CYS A 6 21.08 3.62 38.33
N PRO A 7 21.35 2.84 39.40
CA PRO A 7 22.68 2.26 39.63
C PRO A 7 23.02 1.10 38.68
N ALA A 8 22.03 0.52 37.99
CA ALA A 8 22.24 -0.59 37.06
C ALA A 8 22.62 -0.13 35.63
N CYS A 9 22.06 1.00 35.16
CA CYS A 9 22.25 1.48 33.78
C CYS A 9 22.71 2.94 33.66
N GLY A 10 22.84 3.68 34.76
CA GLY A 10 23.35 5.05 34.78
C GLY A 10 22.37 6.13 34.27
N ILE A 11 21.11 5.77 33.96
CA ILE A 11 20.12 6.74 33.48
C ILE A 11 19.67 7.68 34.61
N ALA A 12 19.79 8.99 34.37
CA ALA A 12 19.33 10.04 35.28
C ALA A 12 17.82 10.30 35.14
N TYR A 13 16.99 9.45 35.75
CA TYR A 13 15.53 9.53 35.65
C TYR A 13 14.94 10.75 36.36
N ALA A 14 15.62 11.33 37.37
CA ALA A 14 15.13 12.54 38.04
C ALA A 14 15.03 13.75 37.09
N LYS A 15 16.01 13.95 36.20
CA LYS A 15 15.94 14.99 35.14
C LYS A 15 14.84 14.69 34.12
N TRP A 16 14.66 13.42 33.77
CA TRP A 16 13.65 12.99 32.80
C TRP A 16 12.23 13.10 33.37
N GLN A 17 12.03 12.76 34.64
CA GLN A 17 10.76 12.92 35.35
C GLN A 17 10.45 14.40 35.60
N ALA A 18 11.41 15.25 35.96
CA ALA A 18 11.18 16.69 36.09
C ALA A 18 10.69 17.33 34.76
N ARG A 19 11.21 16.86 33.62
CA ARG A 19 10.74 17.28 32.28
C ARG A 19 9.34 16.79 31.94
N ARG A 20 8.88 15.67 32.52
CA ARG A 20 7.50 15.15 32.36
C ARG A 20 6.53 15.67 33.44
N GLY A 21 7.02 15.96 34.64
CA GLY A 21 6.25 16.46 35.78
C GLY A 21 5.94 17.96 35.68
N GLY A 22 6.77 18.73 34.97
CA GLY A 22 6.44 20.10 34.55
C GLY A 22 5.32 20.18 33.51
N THR A 23 4.91 19.04 32.95
CA THR A 23 3.80 18.89 32.00
C THR A 23 2.76 17.92 32.56
N SER A 24 2.28 18.20 33.78
CA SER A 24 0.85 18.00 34.08
C SER A 24 0.03 19.06 33.34
N ARG A 25 0.19 19.13 32.01
CA ARG A 25 -0.91 19.50 31.14
C ARG A 25 -1.50 18.16 30.77
N SER A 26 -2.77 17.97 31.13
CA SER A 26 -3.65 16.98 30.51
C SER A 26 -3.13 16.68 29.11
N ALA A 27 -2.97 15.40 28.79
CA ALA A 27 -2.91 14.98 27.40
C ALA A 27 -4.25 15.39 26.77
N ALA A 28 -4.41 16.69 26.50
CA ALA A 28 -5.23 17.17 25.43
C ALA A 28 -4.82 16.29 24.25
N PRO A 29 -5.79 15.72 23.51
CA PRO A 29 -5.49 15.18 22.20
C PRO A 29 -4.63 16.24 21.55
N VAL A 30 -3.43 15.88 21.09
CA VAL A 30 -2.70 16.74 20.17
C VAL A 30 -3.76 17.14 19.15
N PRO A 31 -4.18 18.42 19.08
CA PRO A 31 -5.14 18.79 18.07
C PRO A 31 -4.47 18.34 16.78
N ALA A 32 -5.11 17.42 16.07
CA ALA A 32 -4.68 17.06 14.73
C ALA A 32 -4.52 18.40 14.03
N SER A 33 -3.27 18.83 13.81
CA SER A 33 -2.98 20.14 13.28
C SER A 33 -3.79 20.24 11.99
N PRO A 34 -4.80 21.12 11.91
CA PRO A 34 -5.49 21.38 10.67
C PRO A 34 -4.45 22.08 9.81
N GLY A 35 -3.83 21.36 8.87
CA GLY A 35 -2.84 21.93 7.98
C GLY A 35 -1.37 21.75 8.37
N GLN A 36 -0.99 20.63 9.01
CA GLN A 36 0.23 20.00 8.49
C GLN A 36 -0.13 19.32 7.17
N ALA A 37 -0.38 20.18 6.16
CA ALA A 37 -0.03 19.81 4.81
C ALA A 37 1.35 19.18 4.92
N LEU A 38 1.44 17.91 4.55
CA LEU A 38 2.69 17.31 4.16
C LEU A 38 3.43 18.41 3.38
N PRO A 39 4.71 18.72 3.69
CA PRO A 39 5.46 19.59 2.80
C PRO A 39 5.17 19.05 1.40
N GLU A 40 4.65 19.90 0.51
CA GLU A 40 4.66 19.61 -0.92
C GLU A 40 6.14 19.53 -1.27
N THR A 41 6.74 18.39 -0.93
CA THR A 41 8.06 18.02 -1.36
C THR A 41 7.85 17.81 -2.83
N ASP A 42 8.36 18.76 -3.61
CA ASP A 42 8.63 18.62 -5.04
C ASP A 42 8.74 17.13 -5.37
N ASP A 43 7.68 16.66 -6.00
CA ASP A 43 7.45 15.26 -6.27
C ASP A 43 8.40 14.84 -7.40
N HIS A 44 9.67 14.69 -7.04
CA HIS A 44 10.81 14.38 -7.91
C HIS A 44 11.73 13.35 -7.24
N GLY A 45 11.19 12.49 -6.38
CA GLY A 45 11.87 11.27 -5.99
C GLY A 45 11.98 10.33 -7.20
N PRO A 46 13.07 9.55 -7.33
CA PRO A 46 13.13 8.50 -8.36
C PRO A 46 11.89 7.60 -8.29
N PHE A 47 11.34 7.17 -9.43
CA PHE A 47 10.16 6.28 -9.50
C PHE A 47 10.24 5.09 -8.53
N LEU A 48 11.42 4.49 -8.37
CA LEU A 48 11.67 3.39 -7.43
C LEU A 48 11.44 3.79 -5.96
N THR A 49 11.75 5.03 -5.58
CA THR A 49 11.52 5.55 -4.22
C THR A 49 10.03 5.68 -3.96
N ARG A 50 9.25 6.19 -4.91
CA ARG A 50 7.79 6.26 -4.79
C ARG A 50 7.16 4.89 -4.69
N LEU A 51 7.56 3.98 -5.58
CA LEU A 51 7.07 2.61 -5.57
C LEU A 51 7.40 1.93 -4.23
N ARG A 52 8.60 2.13 -3.69
CA ARG A 52 8.98 1.62 -2.38
C ARG A 52 8.09 2.16 -1.28
N LEU A 53 7.81 3.46 -1.26
CA LEU A 53 6.94 4.06 -0.24
C LEU A 53 5.50 3.55 -0.39
N GLN A 54 4.94 3.51 -1.59
CA GLN A 54 3.56 3.03 -1.79
C GLN A 54 3.39 1.54 -1.46
N LEU A 55 4.38 0.71 -1.77
CA LEU A 55 4.25 -0.75 -1.66
C LEU A 55 4.77 -1.31 -0.33
N LEU A 56 5.77 -0.67 0.29
CA LEU A 56 6.46 -1.16 1.49
C LEU A 56 6.28 -0.26 2.73
N GLU A 57 5.45 0.78 2.66
CA GLU A 57 5.11 1.56 3.85
C GLU A 57 4.35 0.67 4.85
N VAL A 58 4.95 0.49 6.03
CA VAL A 58 4.35 -0.25 7.14
C VAL A 58 3.79 0.77 8.12
N PRO A 59 2.45 0.84 8.30
CA PRO A 59 1.87 1.77 9.25
C PRO A 59 2.28 1.40 10.68
N GLU A 60 2.70 2.39 11.48
CA GLU A 60 3.09 2.18 12.88
C GLU A 60 1.94 1.63 13.75
N ARG A 61 0.69 1.89 13.36
CA ARG A 61 -0.52 1.41 14.02
C ARG A 61 -1.57 1.02 12.99
N VAL A 62 -2.17 -0.13 13.18
CA VAL A 62 -3.29 -0.61 12.36
C VAL A 62 -4.51 -0.76 13.26
N GLU A 63 -5.58 -0.05 12.93
CA GLU A 63 -6.87 -0.22 13.59
C GLU A 63 -7.32 -1.69 13.52
N PRO A 64 -7.82 -2.30 14.61
CA PRO A 64 -8.18 -3.72 14.63
C PRO A 64 -9.16 -4.12 13.51
N ALA A 65 -10.12 -3.25 13.19
CA ALA A 65 -11.07 -3.46 12.11
C ALA A 65 -10.39 -3.53 10.73
N ALA A 66 -9.42 -2.64 10.46
CA ALA A 66 -8.66 -2.64 9.22
C ALA A 66 -7.77 -3.89 9.10
N PHE A 67 -7.17 -4.33 10.21
CA PHE A 67 -6.39 -5.57 10.26
C PHE A 67 -7.24 -6.79 9.89
N TRP A 68 -8.38 -6.98 10.57
CA TRP A 68 -9.27 -8.11 10.30
C TRP A 68 -9.89 -8.05 8.91
N GLY A 69 -10.26 -6.86 8.43
CA GLY A 69 -10.75 -6.66 7.07
C GLY A 69 -9.74 -7.07 6.01
N ARG A 70 -8.47 -6.65 6.15
CA ARG A 70 -7.38 -7.06 5.26
C ARG A 70 -7.13 -8.56 5.31
N THR A 71 -7.10 -9.15 6.51
CA THR A 71 -6.92 -10.59 6.69
C THR A 71 -8.05 -11.40 6.06
N ALA A 72 -9.30 -10.99 6.25
CA ALA A 72 -10.46 -11.64 5.66
C ALA A 72 -10.47 -11.53 4.13
N LEU A 73 -10.15 -10.34 3.59
CA LEU A 73 -10.01 -10.13 2.16
C LEU A 73 -8.91 -11.00 1.55
N LEU A 74 -7.72 -11.04 2.19
CA LEU A 74 -6.61 -11.89 1.74
C LEU A 74 -6.99 -13.37 1.78
N ALA A 75 -7.68 -13.84 2.82
CA ALA A 75 -8.16 -15.21 2.89
C ALA A 75 -9.16 -15.51 1.77
N ALA A 76 -10.11 -14.60 1.48
CA ALA A 76 -11.06 -14.76 0.39
C ALA A 76 -10.36 -14.85 -0.98
N LEU A 77 -9.39 -13.96 -1.25
CA LEU A 77 -8.58 -13.97 -2.46
C LEU A 77 -7.73 -15.24 -2.59
N ALA A 78 -7.15 -15.72 -1.48
CA ALA A 78 -6.37 -16.96 -1.45
C ALA A 78 -7.25 -18.18 -1.76
N LEU A 79 -8.42 -18.30 -1.13
CA LEU A 79 -9.37 -19.36 -1.41
C LEU A 79 -9.85 -19.33 -2.85
N TRP A 80 -10.14 -18.15 -3.38
CA TRP A 80 -10.53 -17.98 -4.78
C TRP A 80 -9.40 -18.38 -5.75
N SER A 81 -8.15 -18.05 -5.42
CA SER A 81 -6.97 -18.43 -6.20
C SER A 81 -6.76 -19.95 -6.18
N VAL A 82 -6.86 -20.58 -5.01
CA VAL A 82 -6.80 -22.04 -4.86
C VAL A 82 -7.90 -22.72 -5.67
N LYS A 83 -9.13 -22.17 -5.68
CA LYS A 83 -10.21 -22.68 -6.54
C LYS A 83 -9.78 -22.73 -8.01
N PHE A 84 -9.16 -21.69 -8.55
CA PHE A 84 -8.66 -21.73 -9.93
C PHE A 84 -7.55 -22.76 -10.13
N ILE A 85 -6.59 -22.84 -9.20
CA ILE A 85 -5.49 -23.80 -9.28
C ILE A 85 -6.01 -25.25 -9.29
N VAL A 86 -6.98 -25.57 -8.44
CA VAL A 86 -7.51 -26.93 -8.29
C VAL A 86 -8.42 -27.32 -9.46
N ASN A 87 -9.26 -26.41 -9.96
CA ASN A 87 -10.14 -26.70 -11.09
C ASN A 87 -9.40 -26.69 -12.44
N GLY A 88 -8.16 -26.22 -12.49
CA GLY A 88 -7.36 -26.17 -13.71
C GLY A 88 -7.86 -25.13 -14.71
N ILE A 89 -7.43 -25.27 -15.96
CA ILE A 89 -7.84 -24.40 -17.08
C ILE A 89 -9.18 -24.88 -17.62
N ASP A 90 -10.24 -24.67 -16.84
CA ASP A 90 -11.60 -24.88 -17.28
C ASP A 90 -12.18 -23.57 -17.84
N TRP A 91 -12.64 -23.60 -19.08
CA TRP A 91 -13.17 -22.42 -19.77
C TRP A 91 -14.48 -21.93 -19.13
N GLU A 92 -15.27 -22.81 -18.53
CA GLU A 92 -16.51 -22.42 -17.86
C GLU A 92 -16.21 -21.66 -16.55
N SER A 93 -15.29 -22.18 -15.74
CA SER A 93 -14.82 -21.54 -14.51
C SER A 93 -14.02 -20.25 -14.76
N ILE A 94 -13.13 -20.23 -15.76
CA ILE A 94 -12.26 -19.07 -16.06
C ILE A 94 -13.00 -18.04 -16.90
N GLY A 95 -13.62 -18.46 -18.01
CA GLY A 95 -14.34 -17.57 -18.92
C GLY A 95 -15.57 -16.93 -18.28
N GLY A 96 -16.22 -17.63 -17.35
CA GLY A 96 -17.34 -17.09 -16.56
C GLY A 96 -16.94 -16.19 -15.39
N SER A 97 -15.63 -16.07 -15.08
CA SER A 97 -15.16 -15.22 -14.00
C SER A 97 -15.28 -13.74 -14.34
N PHE A 98 -15.78 -12.93 -13.41
CA PHE A 98 -15.80 -11.48 -13.53
C PHE A 98 -14.41 -10.90 -13.88
N LEU A 99 -13.35 -11.46 -13.32
CA LEU A 99 -11.98 -10.98 -13.55
C LEU A 99 -11.52 -11.21 -15.00
N HIS A 100 -12.00 -12.27 -15.65
CA HIS A 100 -11.69 -12.52 -17.06
C HIS A 100 -12.27 -11.42 -17.95
N GLY A 101 -13.54 -11.04 -17.73
CA GLY A 101 -14.17 -9.94 -18.48
C GLY A 101 -13.44 -8.61 -18.32
N ALA A 102 -13.05 -8.26 -17.08
CA ALA A 102 -12.25 -7.06 -16.83
C ALA A 102 -10.87 -7.13 -17.52
N ASN A 103 -10.16 -8.25 -17.40
CA ASN A 103 -8.84 -8.43 -18.01
C ASN A 103 -8.91 -8.38 -19.55
N LEU A 104 -9.96 -8.96 -20.14
CA LEU A 104 -10.20 -8.95 -21.57
C LEU A 104 -10.53 -7.54 -22.08
N ALA A 105 -11.37 -6.78 -21.36
CA ALA A 105 -11.70 -5.41 -21.73
C ALA A 105 -10.45 -4.53 -21.85
N PHE A 106 -9.51 -4.65 -20.89
CA PHE A 106 -8.23 -3.96 -20.96
C PHE A 106 -7.33 -4.48 -22.09
N HIS A 107 -7.34 -5.79 -22.37
CA HIS A 107 -6.60 -6.37 -23.49
C HIS A 107 -7.06 -5.81 -24.85
N GLU A 108 -8.36 -5.86 -25.11
CA GLU A 108 -8.93 -5.41 -26.38
C GLU A 108 -8.77 -3.90 -26.55
N PHE A 109 -8.95 -3.14 -25.46
CA PHE A 109 -8.67 -1.71 -25.48
C PHE A 109 -7.20 -1.43 -25.77
N GLY A 110 -6.27 -2.22 -25.23
CA GLY A 110 -4.85 -2.08 -25.50
C GLY A 110 -4.52 -2.21 -26.98
N HIS A 111 -5.10 -3.18 -27.69
CA HIS A 111 -4.96 -3.26 -29.14
C HIS A 111 -5.42 -1.96 -29.82
N LEU A 112 -6.61 -1.47 -29.48
CA LEU A 112 -7.16 -0.23 -30.04
C LEU A 112 -6.30 1.00 -29.75
N PHE A 113 -5.81 1.13 -28.52
CA PHE A 113 -4.98 2.24 -28.06
C PHE A 113 -3.63 2.30 -28.81
N PHE A 114 -3.02 1.13 -29.05
CA PHE A 114 -1.71 1.04 -29.69
C PHE A 114 -1.74 0.91 -31.23
N ARG A 115 -2.92 0.76 -31.85
CA ARG A 115 -3.09 0.72 -33.32
C ARG A 115 -2.39 1.83 -34.11
N PRO A 116 -2.38 3.11 -33.67
CA PRO A 116 -1.71 4.17 -34.41
C PRO A 116 -0.18 4.01 -34.53
N PHE A 117 0.43 3.15 -33.70
CA PHE A 117 1.87 2.93 -33.66
C PHE A 117 2.34 1.76 -34.55
N GLY A 118 1.47 1.28 -35.45
CA GLY A 118 1.77 0.22 -36.42
C GLY A 118 1.29 -1.16 -35.98
N GLU A 119 1.42 -2.13 -36.88
CA GLU A 119 0.85 -3.48 -36.71
C GLU A 119 1.44 -4.22 -35.50
N PHE A 120 2.77 -4.17 -35.33
CA PHE A 120 3.44 -4.80 -34.20
C PHE A 120 2.92 -4.26 -32.85
N MET A 121 2.81 -2.93 -32.72
CA MET A 121 2.28 -2.30 -31.50
C MET A 121 0.80 -2.58 -31.33
N GLY A 122 0.03 -2.66 -32.42
CA GLY A 122 -1.36 -3.11 -32.39
C GLY A 122 -1.49 -4.52 -31.80
N ILE A 123 -0.67 -5.48 -32.22
CA ILE A 123 -0.70 -6.86 -31.70
C ILE A 123 -0.19 -6.93 -30.26
N LEU A 124 0.94 -6.29 -29.95
CA LEU A 124 1.50 -6.27 -28.59
C LEU A 124 0.61 -5.49 -27.60
N GLY A 125 -0.19 -4.56 -28.12
CA GLY A 125 -0.90 -3.54 -27.36
C GLY A 125 -1.78 -4.07 -26.26
N GLY A 126 -2.47 -5.20 -26.46
CA GLY A 126 -3.33 -5.78 -25.43
C GLY A 126 -2.55 -6.19 -24.18
N SER A 127 -1.52 -7.02 -24.34
CA SER A 127 -0.65 -7.44 -23.24
C SER A 127 0.13 -6.27 -22.63
N LEU A 128 0.58 -5.34 -23.48
CA LEU A 128 1.33 -4.17 -23.01
C LEU A 128 0.46 -3.25 -22.15
N PHE A 129 -0.79 -3.00 -22.56
CA PHE A 129 -1.71 -2.14 -21.82
C PHE A 129 -2.10 -2.74 -20.47
N GLN A 130 -2.26 -4.07 -20.39
CA GLN A 130 -2.50 -4.78 -19.13
C GLN A 130 -1.40 -4.53 -18.08
N LEU A 131 -0.15 -4.31 -18.51
CA LEU A 131 0.97 -4.00 -17.62
C LEU A 131 1.12 -2.49 -17.38
N LEU A 132 0.95 -1.67 -18.43
CA LEU A 132 1.17 -0.24 -18.33
C LEU A 132 0.11 0.48 -17.51
N LEU A 133 -1.16 0.12 -17.63
CA LEU A 133 -2.24 0.80 -16.89
C LEU A 133 -2.02 0.77 -15.36
N PRO A 134 -1.79 -0.38 -14.71
CA PRO A 134 -1.55 -0.39 -13.26
C PRO A 134 -0.24 0.31 -12.87
N LEU A 135 0.81 0.22 -13.70
CA LEU A 135 2.08 0.90 -13.43
C LEU A 135 1.95 2.42 -13.55
N ALA A 136 1.15 2.92 -14.51
CA ALA A 136 0.91 4.34 -14.70
C ALA A 136 0.14 4.97 -13.52
N LEU A 137 -0.71 4.20 -12.83
CA LEU A 137 -1.41 4.65 -11.62
C LEU A 137 -0.52 4.68 -10.37
N LEU A 138 0.64 4.00 -10.40
CA LEU A 138 1.63 3.99 -9.32
C LEU A 138 2.71 5.06 -9.49
N ALA A 139 2.91 5.57 -10.72
CA ALA A 139 3.91 6.58 -11.06
C ALA A 139 3.48 7.99 -10.61
#